data_AF-A0A353SZY2-F1
#
_entry.id   AF-A0A353SZY2-F1
#
_cell.length_a   1.000
_cell.length_b   1.000
_cell.length_c   1.000
_cell.angle_alpha   90.00
_cell.angle_beta   90.00
_cell.angle_gamma   90.00
#
_symmetry.space_group_name_H-M   'P 1'
#
loop_
_entity.id
_entity.type
_entity.pdbx_description
1 polymer ?
#
loop_
_entity_poly.entity_id
_entity_poly.type
_entity_poly.pdbx_seq_one_letter_code
_entity_poly.pdbx_strand_id
1 'polypeptide(L)'
;MDDSLVREIKTNLEIVQNKIEKAALKVGRDPKSVRLIVVTKSQPMDMVKAAIEAGAKLLGESYAEEGVNKIIALENESGLEWHMIGHVQSRKANLIAMNFNKLHSLDGIKLAIRLDRFLGESGKELPVLLEFNVGGEDSKYGWQASDPNSWTKFLPEIKQILELPHLQITGLMTMPPFYDDPEKARPHFSNLRMLRDFLSRKFSDANWEELSMGTSSDYEIAVEEGATFIRIGQAILGKRSPRRG
;
A
#
# COMPACT_ATOMS: atom_id res chain seq x y z
N MET A 1 25.30 -10.16 -10.30
CA MET A 1 24.45 -9.01 -10.69
C MET A 1 25.37 -7.86 -11.04
N ASP A 2 24.90 -6.83 -11.73
CA ASP A 2 25.74 -5.64 -11.96
C ASP A 2 25.88 -4.89 -10.62
N ASP A 3 27.07 -4.97 -10.00
CA ASP A 3 27.38 -4.26 -8.75
C ASP A 3 27.13 -2.75 -8.86
N SER A 4 27.11 -2.18 -10.08
CA SER A 4 26.74 -0.79 -10.31
C SER A 4 25.26 -0.54 -10.04
N LEU A 5 24.38 -1.45 -10.49
CA LEU A 5 22.93 -1.32 -10.31
C LEU A 5 22.54 -1.41 -8.83
N VAL A 6 23.10 -2.37 -8.09
CA VAL A 6 22.85 -2.51 -6.65
C VAL A 6 23.29 -1.26 -5.89
N ARG A 7 24.45 -0.70 -6.24
CA ARG A 7 24.96 0.55 -5.65
C ARG A 7 24.08 1.76 -5.94
N GLU A 8 23.58 1.88 -7.17
CA GLU A 8 22.64 2.94 -7.56
C GLU A 8 21.33 2.84 -6.76
N ILE A 9 20.71 1.65 -6.72
CA ILE A 9 19.46 1.44 -5.97
C ILE A 9 19.66 1.71 -4.48
N LYS A 10 20.79 1.26 -3.90
CA LYS A 10 21.13 1.53 -2.50
C LYS A 10 21.24 3.02 -2.22
N THR A 11 21.93 3.76 -3.08
CA THR A 11 22.05 5.23 -2.96
C THR A 11 20.67 5.88 -3.02
N ASN A 12 19.81 5.45 -3.94
CA ASN A 12 18.44 5.98 -4.06
C ASN A 12 17.58 5.65 -2.83
N LEU A 13 17.70 4.44 -2.27
CA LEU A 13 17.04 4.05 -1.02
C LEU A 13 17.47 4.95 0.14
N GLU A 14 18.77 5.18 0.31
CA GLU A 14 19.31 6.05 1.36
C GLU A 14 18.81 7.49 1.21
N ILE A 15 18.74 8.03 -0.02
CA ILE A 15 18.17 9.36 -0.28
C ILE A 15 16.70 9.43 0.14
N VAL A 16 15.90 8.44 -0.27
CA VAL A 16 14.47 8.39 0.07
C VAL A 16 14.25 8.25 1.58
N GLN A 17 15.00 7.37 2.23
CA GLN A 17 14.93 7.16 3.68
C GLN A 17 15.29 8.44 4.46
N ASN A 18 16.37 9.13 4.05
CA ASN A 18 16.75 10.41 4.65
C ASN A 18 15.67 11.49 4.49
N LYS A 19 14.95 11.51 3.36
CA LYS A 19 13.83 12.43 3.15
C LYS A 19 12.61 12.08 4.01
N ILE A 20 12.29 10.80 4.13
CA ILE A 20 11.24 10.31 5.04
C ILE A 20 11.56 10.72 6.49
N GLU A 21 12.80 10.52 6.93
CA GLU A 21 13.25 10.90 8.27
C GLU A 21 13.08 12.40 8.51
N LYS A 22 13.57 13.25 7.60
CA LYS A 22 13.43 14.70 7.70
C LYS A 22 11.97 15.14 7.73
N ALA A 23 11.12 14.57 6.87
CA ALA A 23 9.69 14.89 6.84
C ALA A 23 8.99 14.49 8.15
N ALA A 24 9.31 13.32 8.71
CA ALA A 24 8.75 12.86 9.98
C ALA A 24 9.18 13.77 11.15
N LEU A 25 10.49 14.07 11.25
CA LEU A 25 11.03 14.92 12.30
C LEU A 25 10.48 16.35 12.24
N LYS A 26 10.25 16.89 11.04
CA LYS A 26 9.68 18.23 10.82
C LYS A 26 8.32 18.41 11.50
N VAL A 27 7.52 17.34 11.63
CA VAL A 27 6.21 17.35 12.30
C VAL A 27 6.23 16.63 13.66
N GLY A 28 7.41 16.38 14.22
CA GLY A 28 7.57 15.77 15.55
C GLY A 28 7.17 14.29 15.63
N ARG A 29 7.19 13.56 14.52
CA ARG A 29 6.92 12.11 14.47
C ARG A 29 8.20 11.29 14.54
N ASP A 30 8.10 10.07 15.09
CA ASP A 30 9.17 9.08 14.98
C ASP A 30 9.33 8.62 13.52
N PRO A 31 10.51 8.79 12.89
CA PRO A 31 10.81 8.26 11.56
C PRO A 31 10.50 6.77 11.40
N LYS A 32 10.69 5.96 12.46
CA LYS A 32 10.44 4.52 12.43
C LYS A 32 8.96 4.15 12.31
N SER A 33 8.06 5.11 12.54
CA SER A 33 6.62 4.93 12.29
C SER A 33 6.26 4.87 10.80
N VAL A 34 7.20 5.18 9.91
CA VAL A 34 7.01 5.18 8.45
C VAL A 34 7.78 4.01 7.82
N ARG A 35 7.04 3.11 7.17
CA ARG A 35 7.60 1.99 6.41
C ARG A 35 7.61 2.31 4.91
N LEU A 36 8.74 2.05 4.27
CA LEU A 36 8.93 2.24 2.83
C LEU A 36 8.64 0.91 2.10
N ILE A 37 7.64 0.94 1.21
CA ILE A 37 7.35 -0.14 0.28
C ILE A 37 8.01 0.18 -1.07
N VAL A 38 8.94 -0.68 -1.50
CA VAL A 38 9.58 -0.58 -2.81
C VAL A 38 8.65 -1.20 -3.86
N VAL A 39 8.12 -0.36 -4.75
CA VAL A 39 7.13 -0.76 -5.75
C VAL A 39 7.82 -1.34 -6.98
N THR A 40 7.71 -2.65 -7.14
CA THR A 40 8.42 -3.43 -8.17
C THR A 40 7.59 -3.74 -9.41
N LYS A 41 6.35 -3.22 -9.50
CA LYS A 41 5.48 -3.46 -10.66
C LYS A 41 6.13 -3.09 -11.99
N SER A 42 6.01 -3.99 -12.95
CA SER A 42 6.57 -3.91 -14.29
C SER A 42 8.10 -3.81 -14.34
N GLN A 43 8.80 -4.14 -13.24
CA GLN A 43 10.25 -4.26 -13.23
C GLN A 43 10.69 -5.70 -13.55
N PRO A 44 11.80 -5.89 -14.30
CA PRO A 44 12.36 -7.21 -14.55
C PRO A 44 12.91 -7.82 -13.26
N MET A 45 13.03 -9.15 -13.24
CA MET A 45 13.49 -9.90 -12.05
C MET A 45 14.86 -9.42 -11.54
N ASP A 46 15.80 -9.11 -12.44
CA ASP A 46 17.14 -8.64 -12.05
C ASP A 46 17.09 -7.31 -11.28
N MET A 47 16.16 -6.41 -11.62
CA MET A 47 15.93 -5.17 -10.89
C MET A 47 15.36 -5.42 -9.49
N VAL A 48 14.46 -6.41 -9.37
CA VAL A 48 13.87 -6.80 -8.07
C VAL A 48 14.94 -7.41 -7.17
N LYS A 49 15.76 -8.33 -7.70
CA LYS A 49 16.88 -8.92 -6.97
C LYS A 49 17.91 -7.88 -6.54
N ALA A 50 18.26 -6.94 -7.42
CA ALA A 50 19.17 -5.85 -7.08
C ALA A 50 18.60 -4.94 -5.98
N ALA A 51 17.28 -4.71 -5.95
CA ALA A 51 16.63 -3.98 -4.88
C ALA A 51 16.68 -4.71 -3.53
N ILE A 52 16.50 -6.03 -3.53
CA ILE A 52 16.61 -6.87 -2.34
C ILE A 52 18.06 -6.85 -1.82
N GLU A 53 19.04 -7.03 -2.70
CA GLU A 53 20.46 -6.96 -2.36
C GLU A 53 20.87 -5.58 -1.84
N ALA A 54 20.25 -4.51 -2.34
CA ALA A 54 20.40 -3.15 -1.83
C ALA A 54 19.73 -2.92 -0.46
N GLY A 55 18.96 -3.88 0.05
CA GLY A 55 18.35 -3.86 1.39
C GLY A 55 16.82 -3.69 1.42
N ALA A 56 16.13 -3.72 0.28
CA ALA A 56 14.67 -3.69 0.24
C ALA A 56 14.07 -4.97 0.81
N LYS A 57 13.18 -4.84 1.80
CA LYS A 57 12.46 -5.97 2.43
C LYS A 57 10.96 -5.96 2.19
N LEU A 58 10.35 -4.77 2.14
CA LEU A 58 8.93 -4.60 1.85
C LEU A 58 8.76 -4.27 0.36
N LEU A 59 8.12 -5.18 -0.38
CA LEU A 59 7.95 -5.11 -1.82
C LEU A 59 6.47 -4.95 -2.18
N GLY A 60 6.17 -4.07 -3.12
CA GLY A 60 4.81 -3.71 -3.52
C GLY A 60 4.51 -4.08 -4.97
N GLU A 61 3.46 -4.87 -5.19
CA GLU A 61 2.99 -5.25 -6.53
C GLU A 61 1.58 -4.75 -6.81
N SER A 62 1.32 -4.37 -8.07
CA SER A 62 -0.01 -3.92 -8.51
C SER A 62 -0.74 -4.92 -9.38
N TYR A 63 -0.08 -6.00 -9.83
CA TYR A 63 -0.69 -7.01 -10.68
C TYR A 63 -0.52 -8.37 -10.02
N ALA A 64 -1.63 -9.00 -9.62
CA ALA A 64 -1.59 -10.22 -8.80
C ALA A 64 -0.76 -11.35 -9.43
N GLU A 65 -0.93 -11.62 -10.73
CA GLU A 65 -0.18 -12.69 -11.42
C GLU A 65 1.32 -12.38 -11.53
N GLU A 66 1.66 -11.11 -11.83
CA GLU A 66 3.07 -10.68 -11.86
C GLU A 66 3.72 -10.82 -10.48
N GLY A 67 3.00 -10.42 -9.43
CA GLY A 67 3.48 -10.53 -8.06
C GLY A 67 3.66 -11.98 -7.61
N VAL A 68 2.69 -12.87 -7.91
CA VAL A 68 2.81 -14.30 -7.61
C VAL A 68 4.03 -14.91 -8.30
N ASN A 69 4.26 -14.59 -9.58
CA ASN A 69 5.45 -15.07 -10.29
C ASN A 69 6.74 -14.62 -9.62
N LYS A 70 6.80 -13.39 -9.09
CA LYS A 70 7.97 -12.87 -8.38
C LYS A 70 8.16 -13.52 -7.01
N ILE A 71 7.07 -13.70 -6.26
CA ILE A 71 7.05 -14.35 -4.95
C ILE A 71 7.60 -15.77 -5.08
N ILE A 72 7.09 -16.56 -6.02
CA ILE A 72 7.55 -17.94 -6.27
C ILE A 72 9.03 -17.95 -6.66
N ALA A 73 9.43 -17.08 -7.59
CA ALA A 73 10.83 -17.01 -8.05
C ALA A 73 11.83 -16.59 -6.95
N LEU A 74 11.34 -16.00 -5.86
CA LEU A 74 12.13 -15.49 -4.73
C LEU A 74 11.75 -16.18 -3.42
N GLU A 75 11.11 -17.35 -3.45
CA GLU A 75 10.63 -18.06 -2.25
C GLU A 75 11.78 -18.46 -1.29
N ASN A 76 12.99 -18.62 -1.82
CA ASN A 76 14.18 -18.95 -1.04
C ASN A 76 14.85 -17.71 -0.41
N GLU A 77 14.40 -16.49 -0.74
CA GLU A 77 14.88 -15.26 -0.12
C GLU A 77 14.15 -15.02 1.20
N SER A 78 14.90 -14.96 2.30
CA SER A 78 14.32 -14.80 3.63
C SER A 78 14.06 -13.33 3.98
N GLY A 79 13.02 -13.07 4.78
CA GLY A 79 12.76 -11.74 5.35
C GLY A 79 12.12 -10.73 4.39
N LEU A 80 11.51 -11.21 3.30
CA LEU A 80 10.72 -10.40 2.37
C LEU A 80 9.24 -10.38 2.79
N GLU A 81 8.63 -9.22 2.67
CA GLU A 81 7.18 -9.02 2.79
C GLU A 81 6.63 -8.50 1.46
N TRP A 82 5.64 -9.19 0.92
CA TRP A 82 4.98 -8.84 -0.33
C TRP A 82 3.60 -8.26 -0.08
N HIS A 83 3.42 -7.02 -0.53
CA HIS A 83 2.19 -6.26 -0.36
C HIS A 83 1.49 -6.11 -1.71
N MET A 84 0.24 -6.53 -1.79
CA MET A 84 -0.63 -6.25 -2.94
C MET A 84 -1.18 -4.83 -2.78
N ILE A 85 -0.75 -3.91 -3.65
CA ILE A 85 -1.06 -2.47 -3.57
C ILE A 85 -1.90 -1.94 -4.72
N GLY A 86 -2.24 -2.79 -5.70
CA GLY A 86 -3.11 -2.43 -6.82
C GLY A 86 -4.45 -3.15 -6.74
N HIS A 87 -5.46 -2.59 -7.40
CA HIS A 87 -6.82 -3.14 -7.42
C HIS A 87 -6.87 -4.65 -7.70
N VAL A 88 -7.68 -5.36 -6.92
CA VAL A 88 -7.83 -6.82 -6.99
C VAL A 88 -9.22 -7.16 -7.48
N GLN A 89 -9.29 -7.78 -8.66
CA GLN A 89 -10.52 -8.39 -9.13
C GLN A 89 -10.90 -9.55 -8.20
N SER A 90 -12.16 -9.62 -7.74
CA SER A 90 -12.64 -10.67 -6.83
C SER A 90 -12.31 -12.11 -7.26
N ARG A 91 -12.22 -12.40 -8.56
CA ARG A 91 -11.81 -13.73 -9.08
C ARG A 91 -10.35 -14.10 -8.78
N LYS A 92 -9.50 -13.12 -8.51
CA LYS A 92 -8.09 -13.27 -8.16
C LYS A 92 -7.85 -13.32 -6.64
N ALA A 93 -8.91 -13.35 -5.82
CA ALA A 93 -8.79 -13.39 -4.36
C ALA A 93 -7.89 -14.54 -3.87
N ASN A 94 -7.97 -15.73 -4.48
CA ASN A 94 -7.11 -16.86 -4.11
C ASN A 94 -5.61 -16.55 -4.29
N LEU A 95 -5.24 -15.85 -5.38
CA LEU A 95 -3.85 -15.46 -5.61
C LEU A 95 -3.33 -14.56 -4.48
N ILE A 96 -4.19 -13.66 -3.99
CA ILE A 96 -3.82 -12.76 -2.90
C ILE A 96 -3.70 -13.52 -1.58
N ALA A 97 -4.75 -14.25 -1.21
CA ALA A 97 -4.83 -15.01 0.04
C ALA A 97 -3.67 -16.00 0.22
N MET A 98 -3.21 -16.63 -0.86
CA MET A 98 -2.17 -17.66 -0.75
C MET A 98 -0.74 -17.12 -0.73
N ASN A 99 -0.48 -15.96 -1.33
CA ASN A 99 0.88 -15.53 -1.66
C ASN A 99 1.32 -14.21 -1.03
N PHE A 100 0.41 -13.30 -0.68
CA PHE A 100 0.76 -11.97 -0.19
C PHE A 100 0.69 -11.89 1.34
N ASN A 101 1.57 -11.08 1.92
CA ASN A 101 1.61 -10.80 3.35
C ASN A 101 0.61 -9.72 3.76
N LYS A 102 0.23 -8.82 2.83
CA LYS A 102 -0.69 -7.72 3.09
C LYS A 102 -1.44 -7.27 1.83
N LEU A 103 -2.70 -6.88 1.97
CA LEU A 103 -3.49 -6.23 0.91
C LEU A 103 -3.78 -4.78 1.28
N HIS A 104 -3.43 -3.84 0.41
CA HIS A 104 -3.68 -2.41 0.65
C HIS A 104 -4.94 -1.88 -0.04
N SER A 105 -5.48 -2.64 -1.00
CA SER A 105 -6.49 -2.18 -1.95
C SER A 105 -7.83 -2.92 -1.79
N LEU A 106 -8.26 -3.18 -0.55
CA LEU A 106 -9.57 -3.78 -0.32
C LEU A 106 -10.63 -2.69 -0.48
N ASP A 107 -11.47 -2.80 -1.51
CA ASP A 107 -12.43 -1.76 -1.92
C ASP A 107 -13.90 -2.25 -1.97
N GLY A 108 -14.19 -3.44 -1.43
CA GLY A 108 -15.55 -3.97 -1.42
C GLY A 108 -15.73 -5.31 -0.71
N ILE A 109 -16.94 -5.53 -0.19
CA ILE A 109 -17.36 -6.74 0.55
C ILE A 109 -17.25 -8.00 -0.29
N LYS A 110 -17.53 -7.92 -1.59
CA LYS A 110 -17.45 -9.09 -2.50
C LYS A 110 -16.03 -9.66 -2.57
N LEU A 111 -15.02 -8.80 -2.57
CA LEU A 111 -13.63 -9.22 -2.51
C LEU A 111 -13.31 -9.76 -1.11
N ALA A 112 -13.73 -9.05 -0.07
CA ALA A 112 -13.50 -9.43 1.33
C ALA A 112 -14.01 -10.84 1.65
N ILE A 113 -15.28 -11.14 1.34
CA ILE A 113 -15.89 -12.47 1.56
C ILE A 113 -15.11 -13.58 0.85
N ARG A 114 -14.63 -13.31 -0.38
CA ARG A 114 -13.86 -14.32 -1.12
C ARG A 114 -12.48 -14.53 -0.53
N LEU A 115 -11.81 -13.47 -0.07
CA LEU A 115 -10.53 -13.57 0.61
C LEU A 115 -10.69 -14.37 1.91
N ASP A 116 -11.65 -14.00 2.76
CA ASP A 116 -11.92 -14.66 4.04
C ASP A 116 -12.16 -16.16 3.87
N ARG A 117 -12.96 -16.56 2.87
CA ARG A 117 -13.19 -17.98 2.57
C ARG A 117 -11.89 -18.72 2.24
N PHE A 118 -11.08 -18.20 1.32
CA PHE A 118 -9.82 -18.86 0.92
C PHE A 118 -8.80 -18.88 2.06
N LEU A 119 -8.76 -17.83 2.87
CA LEU A 119 -7.90 -17.76 4.05
C LEU A 119 -8.32 -18.80 5.09
N GLY A 120 -9.62 -18.93 5.36
CA GLY A 120 -10.15 -19.96 6.26
C GLY A 120 -9.92 -21.39 5.77
N GLU A 121 -10.05 -21.66 4.47
CA GLU A 121 -9.69 -22.95 3.86
C GLU A 121 -8.21 -23.32 4.06
N SER A 122 -7.34 -22.32 4.22
CA SER A 122 -5.88 -22.51 4.39
C SER A 122 -5.37 -22.28 5.82
N GLY A 123 -6.25 -21.92 6.76
CA GLY A 123 -5.87 -21.56 8.13
C GLY A 123 -4.95 -20.34 8.23
N LYS A 124 -5.05 -19.39 7.29
CA LYS A 124 -4.26 -18.16 7.25
C LYS A 124 -5.09 -16.95 7.67
N GLU A 125 -4.41 -15.89 8.05
CA GLU A 125 -4.99 -14.57 8.26
C GLU A 125 -4.26 -13.56 7.37
N LEU A 126 -4.96 -12.51 6.94
CA LEU A 126 -4.39 -11.48 6.08
C LEU A 126 -4.63 -10.08 6.67
N PRO A 127 -3.56 -9.35 7.02
CA PRO A 127 -3.62 -7.92 7.23
C PRO A 127 -4.11 -7.20 5.97
N VAL A 128 -5.14 -6.36 6.13
CA VAL A 128 -5.70 -5.58 5.03
C VAL A 128 -5.92 -4.12 5.40
N LEU A 129 -5.78 -3.26 4.39
CA LEU A 129 -6.20 -1.86 4.43
C LEU A 129 -7.39 -1.65 3.51
N LEU A 130 -8.30 -0.76 3.93
CA LEU A 130 -9.44 -0.34 3.14
C LEU A 130 -9.04 0.81 2.20
N GLU A 131 -9.31 0.67 0.91
CA GLU A 131 -9.01 1.70 -0.08
C GLU A 131 -10.17 2.69 -0.23
N PHE A 132 -9.85 3.97 -0.11
CA PHE A 132 -10.80 5.06 -0.26
C PHE A 132 -10.35 6.03 -1.35
N ASN A 133 -11.31 6.45 -2.17
CA ASN A 133 -11.14 7.55 -3.10
C ASN A 133 -11.48 8.87 -2.40
N VAL A 134 -10.45 9.51 -1.84
CA VAL A 134 -10.58 10.84 -1.22
C VAL A 134 -10.33 11.98 -2.21
N GLY A 135 -9.98 11.64 -3.46
CA GLY A 135 -9.74 12.57 -4.57
C GLY A 135 -11.00 12.96 -5.34
N GLY A 136 -12.02 12.09 -5.32
CA GLY A 136 -13.28 12.29 -6.04
C GLY A 136 -13.19 12.03 -7.56
N GLU A 137 -12.08 11.50 -8.05
CA GLU A 137 -11.94 11.13 -9.46
C GLU A 137 -12.66 9.79 -9.73
N ASP A 138 -13.68 9.77 -10.58
CA ASP A 138 -14.44 8.54 -10.92
C ASP A 138 -13.57 7.40 -11.50
N SER A 139 -12.39 7.74 -12.03
CA SER A 139 -11.45 6.77 -12.58
C SER A 139 -10.65 5.99 -11.54
N LYS A 140 -10.72 6.36 -10.25
CA LYS A 140 -9.95 5.75 -9.16
C LYS A 140 -10.82 4.75 -8.39
N TYR A 141 -10.18 3.69 -7.91
CA TYR A 141 -10.78 2.65 -7.08
C TYR A 141 -10.98 3.10 -5.63
N GLY A 142 -11.67 2.28 -4.85
CA GLY A 142 -12.01 2.57 -3.46
C GLY A 142 -13.40 3.18 -3.28
N TRP A 143 -13.91 3.14 -2.05
CA TRP A 143 -15.16 3.83 -1.72
C TRP A 143 -14.98 5.35 -1.88
N GLN A 144 -15.96 6.00 -2.49
CA GLN A 144 -15.98 7.46 -2.63
C GLN A 144 -16.09 8.11 -1.25
N ALA A 145 -15.07 8.87 -0.87
CA ALA A 145 -14.95 9.48 0.44
C ALA A 145 -14.41 10.92 0.39
N SER A 146 -14.48 11.57 -0.77
CA SER A 146 -14.14 12.98 -0.95
C SER A 146 -15.01 13.93 -0.12
N ASP A 147 -16.29 13.57 0.13
CA ASP A 147 -17.22 14.33 0.97
C ASP A 147 -17.41 13.65 2.35
N PRO A 148 -16.97 14.27 3.46
CA PRO A 148 -17.19 13.76 4.81
C PRO A 148 -18.64 13.51 5.20
N ASN A 149 -19.60 14.24 4.61
CA ASN A 149 -21.02 14.05 4.90
C ASN A 149 -21.55 12.71 4.35
N SER A 150 -20.81 12.09 3.44
CA SER A 150 -21.18 10.82 2.81
C SER A 150 -20.59 9.59 3.50
N TRP A 151 -19.68 9.75 4.48
CA TRP A 151 -18.95 8.64 5.08
C TRP A 151 -19.82 7.61 5.79
N THR A 152 -21.00 8.00 6.28
CA THR A 152 -21.91 7.05 6.92
C THR A 152 -22.42 5.97 5.95
N LYS A 153 -22.37 6.21 4.64
CA LYS A 153 -22.92 5.32 3.61
C LYS A 153 -22.21 3.97 3.52
N PHE A 154 -20.90 3.91 3.79
CA PHE A 154 -20.13 2.66 3.73
C PHE A 154 -20.00 1.93 5.08
N LEU A 155 -20.51 2.51 6.19
CA LEU A 155 -20.46 1.86 7.50
C LEU A 155 -21.11 0.46 7.55
N PRO A 156 -22.27 0.21 6.91
CA PRO A 156 -22.87 -1.13 6.92
C PRO A 156 -22.00 -2.19 6.24
N GLU A 157 -21.27 -1.79 5.20
CA GLU A 157 -20.36 -2.69 4.46
C GLU A 157 -19.08 -2.95 5.27
N ILE A 158 -18.49 -1.90 5.84
CA ILE A 158 -17.31 -2.03 6.72
C ILE A 158 -17.62 -2.92 7.92
N LYS A 159 -18.80 -2.77 8.54
CA LYS A 159 -19.22 -3.62 9.66
C LYS A 159 -19.21 -5.11 9.26
N GLN A 160 -19.74 -5.44 8.09
CA GLN A 160 -19.70 -6.82 7.58
C GLN A 160 -18.28 -7.31 7.33
N ILE A 161 -17.40 -6.44 6.82
CA ILE A 161 -15.98 -6.80 6.60
C ILE A 161 -15.28 -7.09 7.94
N LEU A 162 -15.56 -6.31 8.98
CA LEU A 162 -14.98 -6.48 10.32
C LEU A 162 -15.42 -7.78 11.00
N GLU A 163 -16.55 -8.36 10.58
CA GLU A 163 -17.04 -9.65 11.09
C GLU A 163 -16.37 -10.85 10.40
N LEU A 164 -15.51 -10.63 9.39
CA LEU A 164 -14.77 -11.68 8.67
C LEU A 164 -13.52 -12.10 9.45
N PRO A 165 -13.47 -13.31 10.03
CA PRO A 165 -12.47 -13.66 11.04
C PRO A 165 -11.05 -13.80 10.50
N HIS A 166 -10.85 -14.02 9.21
CA HIS A 166 -9.51 -14.20 8.62
C HIS A 166 -8.93 -12.92 8.02
N LEU A 167 -9.68 -11.81 8.06
CA LEU A 167 -9.21 -10.50 7.61
C LEU A 167 -8.91 -9.60 8.80
N GLN A 168 -7.66 -9.17 8.91
CA GLN A 168 -7.24 -8.23 9.94
C GLN A 168 -7.25 -6.82 9.36
N ILE A 169 -8.34 -6.06 9.58
CA ILE A 169 -8.36 -4.64 9.23
C ILE A 169 -7.32 -3.91 10.08
N THR A 170 -6.39 -3.22 9.42
CA THR A 170 -5.24 -2.55 10.08
C THR A 170 -5.15 -1.06 9.78
N GLY A 171 -5.99 -0.54 8.88
CA GLY A 171 -5.96 0.87 8.51
C GLY A 171 -6.54 1.16 7.13
N LEU A 172 -6.14 2.30 6.56
CA LEU A 172 -6.67 2.83 5.31
C LEU A 172 -5.59 3.03 4.25
N MET A 173 -6.02 3.07 2.99
CA MET A 173 -5.19 3.39 1.83
C MET A 173 -5.87 4.42 0.95
N THR A 174 -5.07 5.30 0.34
CA THR A 174 -5.55 6.12 -0.78
C THR A 174 -4.46 6.39 -1.83
N MET A 175 -4.92 6.76 -3.01
CA MET A 175 -4.14 7.18 -4.17
C MET A 175 -4.73 8.50 -4.70
N PRO A 176 -4.21 9.67 -4.28
CA PRO A 176 -4.69 10.95 -4.77
C PRO A 176 -4.37 11.14 -6.26
N PRO A 177 -4.97 12.16 -6.90
CA PRO A 177 -4.57 12.60 -8.23
C PRO A 177 -3.09 12.98 -8.28
N PHE A 178 -2.49 12.93 -9.46
CA PHE A 178 -1.12 13.41 -9.64
C PHE A 178 -1.13 14.94 -9.70
N TYR A 179 -0.21 15.55 -8.97
CA TYR A 179 0.02 17.00 -8.98
C TYR A 179 1.51 17.28 -9.20
N ASP A 180 1.81 18.33 -9.97
CA ASP A 180 3.18 18.83 -10.10
C ASP A 180 3.69 19.44 -8.79
N ASP A 181 2.78 20.08 -8.04
CA ASP A 181 3.03 20.61 -6.71
C ASP A 181 2.54 19.59 -5.66
N PRO A 182 3.45 18.97 -4.89
CA PRO A 182 3.10 17.97 -3.87
C PRO A 182 2.12 18.48 -2.81
N GLU A 183 2.14 19.78 -2.50
CA GLU A 183 1.26 20.39 -1.49
C GLU A 183 -0.22 20.27 -1.86
N LYS A 184 -0.54 20.18 -3.15
CA LYS A 184 -1.92 19.96 -3.61
C LYS A 184 -2.46 18.58 -3.23
N ALA A 185 -1.60 17.62 -2.90
CA ALA A 185 -2.02 16.32 -2.37
C ALA A 185 -2.36 16.36 -0.87
N ARG A 186 -1.90 17.38 -0.12
CA ARG A 186 -2.08 17.48 1.33
C ARG A 186 -3.54 17.38 1.79
N PRO A 187 -4.53 18.06 1.16
CA PRO A 187 -5.92 17.96 1.57
C PRO A 187 -6.45 16.52 1.49
N HIS A 188 -6.01 15.74 0.51
CA HIS A 188 -6.40 14.33 0.36
C HIS A 188 -5.83 13.45 1.48
N PHE A 189 -4.57 13.64 1.86
CA PHE A 189 -3.96 12.91 2.98
C PHE A 189 -4.58 13.29 4.32
N SER A 190 -4.84 14.58 4.56
CA SER A 190 -5.57 15.04 5.73
C SER A 190 -6.98 14.44 5.79
N ASN A 191 -7.68 14.38 4.65
CA ASN A 191 -9.01 13.79 4.57
C ASN A 191 -8.99 12.28 4.90
N LEU A 192 -7.98 11.53 4.44
CA LEU A 192 -7.83 10.12 4.79
C LEU A 192 -7.58 9.93 6.31
N ARG A 193 -6.75 10.79 6.92
CA ARG A 193 -6.53 10.76 8.38
C ARG A 193 -7.81 11.06 9.15
N MET A 194 -8.58 12.06 8.72
CA MET A 194 -9.88 12.37 9.33
C MET A 194 -10.87 11.20 9.18
N LEU A 195 -10.88 10.54 8.02
CA LEU A 195 -11.69 9.34 7.80
C LEU A 195 -11.26 8.19 8.72
N ARG A 196 -9.96 7.98 8.91
CA ARG A 196 -9.42 7.01 9.87
C ARG A 196 -9.95 7.30 11.27
N ASP A 197 -9.85 8.55 11.72
CA ASP A 197 -10.33 8.97 13.05
C ASP A 197 -11.84 8.82 13.20
N PHE A 198 -12.60 9.01 12.12
CA PHE A 198 -14.03 8.77 12.10
C PHE A 198 -14.35 7.27 12.25
N LEU A 199 -13.69 6.42 11.48
CA LEU A 199 -13.90 4.97 11.52
C LEU A 199 -13.46 4.36 12.86
N SER A 200 -12.36 4.82 13.45
CA SER A 200 -11.91 4.33 14.76
C SER A 200 -12.89 4.64 15.88
N ARG A 201 -13.62 5.77 15.81
CA ARG A 201 -14.70 6.08 16.76
C ARG A 201 -15.96 5.25 16.54
N LYS A 202 -16.22 4.81 15.30
CA LYS A 202 -17.38 3.97 14.96
C LYS A 202 -17.15 2.50 15.24
N PHE A 203 -15.90 2.05 15.10
CA PHE A 203 -15.46 0.67 15.24
C PHE A 203 -14.21 0.63 16.11
N SER A 204 -14.39 0.84 17.43
CA SER A 204 -13.31 0.95 18.41
C SER A 204 -12.49 -0.32 18.60
N ASP A 205 -13.08 -1.48 18.30
CA ASP A 205 -12.47 -2.78 18.53
C ASP A 205 -11.53 -3.19 17.39
N ALA A 206 -11.54 -2.44 16.28
CA ALA A 206 -10.70 -2.70 15.11
C ALA A 206 -9.43 -1.83 15.12
N ASN A 207 -8.36 -2.33 14.50
CA ASN A 207 -7.12 -1.58 14.34
C ASN A 207 -7.21 -0.64 13.11
N TRP A 208 -6.94 0.64 13.33
CA TRP A 208 -6.95 1.68 12.30
C TRP A 208 -5.62 2.46 12.24
N GLU A 209 -4.54 1.95 12.82
CA GLU A 209 -3.28 2.67 12.98
C GLU A 209 -2.61 3.03 11.66
N GLU A 210 -2.81 2.23 10.61
CA GLU A 210 -2.03 2.36 9.40
C GLU A 210 -2.67 3.28 8.35
N LEU A 211 -1.83 4.10 7.73
CA LEU A 211 -2.19 4.98 6.62
C LEU A 211 -1.22 4.75 5.47
N SER A 212 -1.69 4.04 4.45
CA SER A 212 -0.97 3.82 3.21
C SER A 212 -1.28 4.92 2.21
N MET A 213 -0.45 5.95 2.18
CA MET A 213 -0.62 7.11 1.30
C MET A 213 0.74 7.74 0.97
N GLY A 214 0.88 8.36 -0.19
CA GLY A 214 2.15 8.91 -0.66
C GLY A 214 2.91 7.98 -1.61
N THR A 215 3.41 8.59 -2.68
CA THR A 215 4.17 8.01 -3.79
C THR A 215 5.38 8.88 -4.10
N SER A 216 6.15 8.55 -5.15
CA SER A 216 7.39 9.27 -5.49
C SER A 216 7.26 10.81 -5.60
N SER A 217 6.08 11.33 -5.94
CA SER A 217 5.85 12.77 -6.10
C SER A 217 5.47 13.50 -4.81
N ASP A 218 4.88 12.82 -3.83
CA ASP A 218 4.15 13.45 -2.74
C ASP A 218 4.38 12.80 -1.35
N TYR A 219 5.30 11.84 -1.26
CA TYR A 219 5.52 11.11 -0.01
C TYR A 219 5.99 11.96 1.16
N GLU A 220 6.77 13.02 0.94
CA GLU A 220 7.22 13.91 2.03
C GLU A 220 5.99 14.57 2.69
N ILE A 221 5.03 15.03 1.89
CA ILE A 221 3.74 15.58 2.36
C ILE A 221 2.90 14.51 3.03
N ALA A 222 2.85 13.29 2.47
CA ALA A 222 2.12 12.18 3.07
C ALA A 222 2.68 11.81 4.46
N VAL A 223 4.01 11.82 4.64
CA VAL A 223 4.66 11.61 5.94
C VAL A 223 4.26 12.70 6.93
N GLU A 224 4.29 13.96 6.51
CA GLU A 224 3.85 15.08 7.35
C GLU A 224 2.38 14.92 7.79
N GLU A 225 1.52 14.37 6.93
CA GLU A 225 0.09 14.15 7.21
C GLU A 225 -0.23 12.84 7.96
N GLY A 226 0.78 12.05 8.35
CA GLY A 226 0.57 10.88 9.20
C GLY A 226 0.70 9.52 8.49
N ALA A 227 1.23 9.46 7.27
CA ALA A 227 1.44 8.18 6.59
C ALA A 227 2.30 7.22 7.43
N THR A 228 1.94 5.94 7.41
CA THR A 228 2.72 4.84 8.01
C THR A 228 3.28 3.90 6.95
N PHE A 229 2.74 3.94 5.72
CA PHE A 229 3.31 3.30 4.54
C PHE A 229 3.44 4.29 3.40
N ILE A 230 4.66 4.41 2.86
CA ILE A 230 4.98 5.15 1.65
C ILE A 230 5.29 4.16 0.53
N ARG A 231 4.77 4.39 -0.70
CA ARG A 231 4.90 3.47 -1.84
C ARG A 231 5.71 4.08 -2.97
N ILE A 232 7.00 3.75 -3.08
CA ILE A 232 7.91 4.39 -4.04
C ILE A 232 8.46 3.36 -5.03
N GLY A 233 8.37 3.67 -6.32
CA GLY A 233 8.97 2.87 -7.39
C GLY A 233 10.07 3.62 -8.12
N GLN A 234 9.68 4.58 -8.97
CA GLN A 234 10.60 5.25 -9.91
C GLN A 234 11.77 5.97 -9.24
N ALA A 235 11.58 6.55 -8.06
CA ALA A 235 12.66 7.24 -7.36
C ALA A 235 13.72 6.27 -6.78
N ILE A 236 13.43 4.98 -6.72
CA ILE A 236 14.34 3.93 -6.20
C ILE A 236 14.90 3.09 -7.35
N LEU A 237 14.02 2.61 -8.24
CA LEU A 237 14.34 1.62 -9.29
C LEU A 237 14.52 2.24 -10.69
N GLY A 238 14.47 3.57 -10.79
CA GLY A 238 14.53 4.26 -12.08
C GLY A 238 13.26 4.10 -12.93
N LYS A 239 13.34 4.54 -14.20
CA LYS A 239 12.22 4.45 -15.14
C LYS A 239 11.96 2.99 -15.54
N ARG A 240 10.67 2.65 -15.69
CA ARG A 240 10.24 1.33 -16.17
C ARG A 240 10.49 1.21 -17.67
N SER A 241 10.84 0.02 -18.15
CA SER A 241 10.67 -0.30 -19.58
C SER A 241 9.18 -0.29 -19.91
N PRO A 242 8.73 0.29 -21.04
CA PRO A 242 7.34 0.16 -21.47
C PRO A 242 6.99 -1.32 -21.59
N ARG A 243 5.81 -1.74 -21.07
CA ARG A 243 5.29 -3.06 -21.40
C ARG A 243 5.15 -3.12 -22.93
N ARG A 244 5.90 -4.03 -23.57
CA ARG A 244 5.52 -4.49 -24.91
C ARG A 244 4.17 -5.18 -24.73
N GLY A 245 3.14 -4.62 -25.35
CA GLY A 245 1.78 -5.17 -25.33
C GLY A 245 1.71 -6.55 -25.96
#